data_AF-A0A0F8WF49-F1
#
_entry.id   AF-A0A0F8WF49-F1
#
_cell.length_a   1.000
_cell.length_b   1.000
_cell.length_c   1.000
_cell.angle_alpha   90.00
_cell.angle_beta   90.00
_cell.angle_gamma   90.00
#
_symmetry.space_group_name_H-M   'P 1'
#
loop_
_entity.id
_entity.type
_entity.pdbx_description
1 polymer ?
#
loop_
_entity_poly.entity_id
_entity_poly.type
_entity_poly.pdbx_seq_one_letter_code
_entity_poly.pdbx_strand_id
1 'polypeptide(L)' 'MTIITTTKGPMDTSLLEKKTGGIDDENELTNWVEYWLDGELIHRSVHVHLKKNVAAESIAAAFPGAAG' A
#
# COMPACT_ATOMS: atom_id res chain seq x y z
N MET A 1 2.41 -7.25 -18.81
CA MET A 1 3.28 -6.19 -18.30
C MET A 1 2.37 -5.16 -17.63
N THR A 2 2.50 -4.97 -16.33
CA THR A 2 1.65 -4.06 -15.56
C THR A 2 2.55 -2.99 -14.97
N ILE A 3 2.34 -1.74 -15.38
CA ILE A 3 3.13 -0.60 -14.91
C ILE A 3 2.40 0.06 -13.74
N ILE A 4 3.13 0.35 -12.67
CA ILE A 4 2.64 1.09 -11.51
C ILE A 4 3.48 2.33 -11.27
N THR A 5 2.85 3.38 -10.75
CA THR A 5 3.58 4.56 -10.27
C THR A 5 4.18 4.25 -8.91
N THR A 6 5.50 4.40 -8.80
CA THR A 6 6.26 4.19 -7.56
C THR A 6 6.96 5.48 -7.14
N THR A 7 7.56 5.48 -5.96
CA THR A 7 8.43 6.58 -5.50
C THR A 7 9.68 6.76 -6.38
N LYS A 8 10.03 5.78 -7.21
CA LYS A 8 11.14 5.82 -8.16
C LYS A 8 10.68 6.05 -9.61
N GLY A 9 9.40 6.41 -9.81
CA GLY A 9 8.77 6.57 -11.13
C GLY A 9 7.98 5.33 -11.60
N PRO A 10 7.48 5.33 -12.84
CA PRO A 10 6.75 4.21 -13.40
C PRO A 10 7.64 2.97 -13.54
N MET A 11 7.19 1.83 -13.01
CA MET A 11 7.94 0.56 -13.05
C MET A 11 7.04 -0.61 -13.39
N ASP A 12 7.60 -1.63 -14.06
CA ASP A 12 6.91 -2.90 -14.28
C ASP A 12 6.93 -3.76 -13.02
N THR A 13 5.75 -4.20 -12.61
CA THR A 13 5.57 -5.11 -11.47
C THR A 13 6.33 -6.43 -11.59
N SER A 14 6.70 -6.86 -12.80
CA SER A 14 7.49 -8.09 -13.00
C SER A 14 8.92 -8.01 -12.45
N LEU A 15 9.43 -6.79 -12.25
CA LEU A 15 10.78 -6.52 -11.73
C LEU A 15 10.82 -6.36 -10.20
N LEU A 16 9.67 -6.48 -9.53
CA LEU A 16 9.50 -6.15 -8.12
C LEU A 16 9.13 -7.38 -7.31
N GLU A 17 9.59 -7.44 -6.07
CA GLU A 17 9.11 -8.44 -5.13
C GLU A 17 7.70 -8.02 -4.65
N LYS A 18 6.70 -8.82 -5.00
CA LYS A 18 5.30 -8.60 -4.59
C LYS A 18 5.01 -9.32 -3.28
N LYS A 19 4.56 -8.59 -2.27
CA LYS A 19 4.04 -9.14 -1.01
C LYS A 19 2.58 -8.76 -0.85
N THR A 20 1.81 -9.65 -0.22
CA THR A 20 0.41 -9.40 0.09
C THR A 20 0.15 -9.71 1.55
N GLY A 21 -0.74 -8.93 2.16
CA GLY A 21 -1.17 -9.16 3.53
C GLY A 21 -2.62 -8.75 3.71
N GLY A 22 -3.18 -9.13 4.85
CA GLY A 22 -4.51 -8.72 5.24
C GLY A 22 -4.74 -8.92 6.72
N ILE A 23 -5.70 -8.16 7.24
CA ILE A 23 -6.23 -8.26 8.59
C ILE A 23 -7.75 -8.35 8.44
N ASP A 24 -8.35 -9.30 9.15
CA ASP A 24 -9.79 -9.47 9.19
C ASP A 24 -10.20 -9.56 10.66
N ASP A 25 -10.83 -8.51 11.17
CA ASP A 25 -11.29 -8.46 12.56
C ASP A 25 -12.80 -8.15 12.64
N GLU A 26 -13.32 -7.93 13.84
CA GLU A 26 -14.75 -7.66 14.03
C GLU A 26 -15.23 -6.31 13.46
N ASN A 27 -14.30 -5.39 13.15
CA ASN A 27 -14.59 -4.02 12.76
C ASN A 27 -14.28 -3.78 11.27
N GLU A 28 -13.25 -4.42 10.74
CA GLU A 28 -12.78 -4.21 9.38
C GLU A 28 -12.21 -5.47 8.70
N LEU A 29 -12.20 -5.41 7.37
CA LEU A 29 -11.42 -6.27 6.50
C LEU A 29 -10.45 -5.38 5.71
N THR A 30 -9.17 -5.51 6.01
CA THR A 30 -8.10 -4.74 5.38
C THR A 30 -7.21 -5.68 4.59
N ASN A 31 -6.98 -5.39 3.31
CA ASN A 31 -6.06 -6.12 2.45
C ASN A 31 -5.05 -5.16 1.84
N TRP A 32 -3.81 -5.58 1.64
CA TRP A 32 -2.81 -4.76 0.98
C TRP A 32 -1.89 -5.56 0.08
N VAL A 33 -1.33 -4.84 -0.90
CA VAL A 33 -0.29 -5.31 -1.80
C VAL A 33 0.89 -4.36 -1.69
N GLU A 34 2.07 -4.93 -1.57
CA GLU A 34 3.35 -4.21 -1.52
C GLU A 34 4.23 -4.63 -2.69
N TYR A 35 4.98 -3.67 -3.22
CA TYR A 35 6.02 -3.91 -4.20
C TYR A 35 7.35 -3.36 -3.68
N TRP A 36 8.35 -4.24 -3.65
CA TRP A 36 9.67 -3.97 -3.11
C TRP A 36 10.72 -4.04 -4.22
N LEU A 37 11.70 -3.14 -4.15
CA LEU A 37 12.88 -3.10 -5.02
C LEU A 37 14.12 -3.14 -4.14
N ASP A 38 14.96 -4.15 -4.28
CA ASP A 38 16.21 -4.31 -3.53
C ASP A 38 16.06 -4.16 -2.00
N GLY A 39 14.94 -4.64 -1.45
CA GLY A 39 14.62 -4.55 -0.02
C GLY A 39 14.00 -3.22 0.44
N GLU A 40 13.76 -2.27 -0.46
CA GLU A 40 13.04 -1.01 -0.20
C GLU A 40 11.57 -1.13 -0.63
N LEU A 41 10.62 -0.74 0.23
CA LEU A 41 9.20 -0.65 -0.12
C LEU A 41 8.95 0.60 -0.97
N ILE A 42 8.66 0.43 -2.26
CA ILE A 42 8.50 1.55 -3.21
C ILE A 42 7.05 1.83 -3.61
N HIS A 43 6.13 0.92 -3.30
CA HIS A 43 4.68 1.09 -3.51
C HIS A 43 3.88 0.17 -2.57
N ARG A 44 2.84 0.72 -1.94
CA ARG A 44 1.83 -0.06 -1.21
C ARG A 44 0.43 0.43 -1.59
N SER A 45 -0.44 -0.52 -1.93
CA SER A 45 -1.87 -0.28 -2.16
C SER A 45 -2.67 -1.01 -1.08
N VAL A 46 -3.53 -0.28 -0.37
CA VAL A 46 -4.34 -0.79 0.75
C VAL A 46 -5.82 -0.62 0.41
N HIS A 47 -6.61 -1.67 0.66
CA HIS A 47 -8.05 -1.66 0.52
C HIS A 47 -8.68 -2.05 1.86
N VAL A 48 -9.48 -1.14 2.42
CA VAL A 48 -10.15 -1.31 3.72
C VAL A 48 -11.66 -1.37 3.49
N HIS A 49 -12.31 -2.37 4.08
CA HIS A 49 -13.76 -2.51 4.12
C HIS A 49 -14.23 -2.50 5.58
N LEU A 50 -14.90 -1.43 5.98
CA LEU A 50 -15.45 -1.28 7.33
C LEU A 50 -16.76 -2.06 7.46
N LYS A 51 -16.82 -2.99 8.42
CA LYS A 51 -17.98 -3.85 8.70
C LYS A 51 -19.03 -3.15 9.57
N LYS A 52 -18.58 -2.20 10.37
CA LYS A 52 -19.41 -1.35 11.23
C LYS A 52 -19.30 0.10 10.75
N ASN A 53 -20.29 0.92 11.09
CA ASN A 53 -20.27 2.37 10.87
C ASN A 53 -19.22 3.03 11.78
N VAL A 54 -17.95 2.72 11.58
CA VAL A 54 -16.82 3.41 12.20
C VAL A 54 -16.55 4.61 11.30
N ALA A 55 -16.72 5.82 11.84
CA ALA A 55 -16.28 7.01 11.12
C ALA A 55 -14.77 6.88 10.89
N ALA A 56 -14.36 6.67 9.63
CA ALA A 56 -12.96 6.59 9.27
C ALA A 56 -12.32 7.97 9.46
N GLU A 57 -11.71 8.22 10.61
CA GLU A 57 -10.79 9.35 10.76
C GLU A 57 -9.60 9.08 9.83
N SER A 58 -9.59 9.78 8.70
CA SER A 58 -8.51 9.67 7.72
C SER A 58 -7.25 10.27 8.32
N ILE A 59 -6.40 9.43 8.93
CA ILE A 59 -5.06 9.83 9.32
C ILE A 59 -4.18 9.73 8.08
N ALA A 60 -4.00 10.84 7.37
CA ALA A 60 -2.99 10.92 6.32
C ALA A 60 -1.63 10.66 6.96
N ALA A 61 -1.06 9.47 6.72
CA ALA A 61 0.32 9.18 7.09
C ALA A 61 1.23 10.15 6.33
N ALA A 62 1.82 11.12 7.03
CA ALA A 62 2.86 11.97 6.48
C ALA A 62 4.08 11.08 6.19
N PHE A 63 4.35 10.80 4.93
CA PHE A 63 5.60 10.17 4.49
C PHE A 63 6.72 11.23 4.56
N PRO A 64 7.71 11.13 5.47
CA PRO A 64 8.82 12.06 5.51
C PRO A 64 9.83 11.61 4.44
N GLY A 65 9.70 12.16 3.23
CA GLY A 65 10.56 11.73 2.12
C GLY A 65 10.34 12.48 0.82
N ALA A 66 10.19 13.80 0.88
CA ALA A 66 10.35 14.68 -0.27
C ALA A 66 10.74 16.09 0.21
N ALA A 67 11.99 16.23 0.65
CA ALA A 67 12.65 17.52 0.66
C ALA A 67 13.78 17.42 -0.37
N GLY A 68 13.55 18.02 -1.53
CA GLY A 68 14.63 18.50 -2.39
C GLY A 68 15.18 19.82 -1.87
#